data_AF-A0AA35S823-F1
#
_entry.id   AF-A0AA35S823-F1
#
_cell.length_a   1.000
_cell.length_b   1.000
_cell.length_c   1.000
_cell.angle_alpha   90.00
_cell.angle_beta   90.00
_cell.angle_gamma   90.00
#
_symmetry.space_group_name_H-M   'P 1'
#
loop_
_entity.id
_entity.type
_entity.pdbx_description
1 polymer ?
#
loop_
_entity_poly.entity_id
_entity_poly.type
_entity_poly.pdbx_seq_one_letter_code
_entity_poly.pdbx_strand_id
1 'polypeptide(L)'
;MVEEAFKTGARAYASCLSGTAGPIFDLRAGLGGLEDEDMISPTTVFQGMTTWDPVMALPVTERMQSFRDPEVRRTLSIEAVETEGTHSYQAARGTRVMSFNRRWDLVQVYMGHYERNRKYSGKSVEQIAQEQGKGVMDAFLDLVLDDDLRTSFQVIDRNSDPEAQRQILGSPYTVIGTTDGGARPEKGDRTDYSTHLLSYWVREKQIMSVEDAVYRLTGKTALMHDLHDRGFLG
;
A
#
# COMPACT_ATOMS: atom_id res chain seq x y z
N MET A 1 9.93 12.16 16.12
CA MET A 1 9.74 10.77 15.63
C MET A 1 8.35 10.53 15.05
N VAL A 2 7.25 10.38 15.80
CA VAL A 2 5.90 10.15 15.20
C VAL A 2 5.47 11.30 14.29
N GLU A 3 5.75 12.54 14.70
CA GLU A 3 5.44 13.76 13.95
C GLU A 3 6.26 13.91 12.65
N GLU A 4 7.44 13.30 12.58
CA GLU A 4 8.27 13.28 11.37
C GLU A 4 7.79 12.21 10.39
N ALA A 5 7.35 11.04 10.88
CA ALA A 5 6.76 10.00 10.04
C ALA A 5 5.57 10.55 9.24
N PHE A 6 4.69 11.34 9.87
CA PHE A 6 3.58 12.04 9.20
C PHE A 6 4.04 13.01 8.10
N LYS A 7 5.17 13.69 8.29
CA LYS A 7 5.73 14.63 7.29
C LYS A 7 6.34 13.91 6.07
N THR A 8 6.82 12.68 6.24
CA THR A 8 7.39 11.87 5.14
C THR A 8 6.34 11.12 4.28
N GLY A 9 5.05 11.33 4.55
CA GLY A 9 3.96 10.64 3.87
C GLY A 9 3.77 9.19 4.31
N ALA A 10 4.54 8.70 5.30
CA ALA A 10 4.28 7.46 5.98
C ALA A 10 3.13 7.68 6.99
N ARG A 11 1.99 7.04 6.75
CA ARG A 11 0.95 7.00 7.78
C ARG A 11 1.47 6.10 8.90
N ALA A 12 1.68 6.68 10.07
CA ALA A 12 1.99 5.94 11.28
C ALA A 12 0.76 5.09 11.67
N TYR A 13 0.60 3.96 10.99
CA TYR A 13 -0.49 3.02 11.16
C TYR A 13 0.09 1.75 11.75
N ALA A 14 -0.33 1.41 12.96
CA ALA A 14 -0.09 0.10 13.51
C ALA A 14 -1.21 -0.84 13.09
N SER A 15 -0.92 -1.72 12.13
CA SER A 15 -1.79 -2.87 11.87
C SER A 15 -1.24 -4.08 12.60
N CYS A 16 -2.12 -4.84 13.23
CA CYS A 16 -1.79 -6.18 13.70
C CYS A 16 -2.04 -7.24 12.63
N LEU A 17 -2.21 -6.88 11.35
CA LEU A 17 -2.38 -7.86 10.27
C LEU A 17 -1.02 -8.42 9.84
N SER A 18 -0.94 -9.72 9.57
CA SER A 18 0.30 -10.38 9.13
C SER A 18 0.76 -9.93 7.74
N GLY A 19 -0.17 -9.41 6.92
CA GLY A 19 0.13 -8.89 5.60
C GLY A 19 0.56 -7.42 5.62
N THR A 20 1.61 -7.11 4.86
CA THR A 20 1.89 -5.75 4.39
C THR A 20 0.82 -5.39 3.36
N ALA A 21 -0.34 -4.91 3.82
CA ALA A 21 -1.52 -4.75 2.98
C ALA A 21 -1.58 -3.34 2.38
N GLY A 22 -1.48 -3.27 1.05
CA GLY A 22 -1.87 -2.11 0.27
C GLY A 22 -2.32 -2.52 -1.14
N PRO A 23 -2.85 -1.56 -1.92
CA PRO A 23 -3.51 -1.84 -3.19
C PRO A 23 -2.55 -2.51 -4.18
N ILE A 24 -3.00 -3.58 -4.82
CA ILE A 24 -2.30 -4.20 -5.95
C ILE A 24 -2.91 -3.64 -7.25
N PHE A 25 -2.05 -3.25 -8.18
CA PHE A 25 -2.43 -2.72 -9.49
C PHE A 25 -1.45 -3.21 -10.57
N ASP A 26 -1.89 -3.23 -11.82
CA ASP A 26 -1.04 -3.40 -13.01
C ASP A 26 -1.35 -2.24 -13.98
N LEU A 27 -1.03 -2.31 -15.28
CA LEU A 27 -1.50 -1.30 -16.26
C LEU A 27 -2.33 -1.91 -17.40
N ARG A 28 -2.95 -3.07 -17.17
CA ARG A 28 -3.63 -3.88 -18.20
C ARG A 28 -5.02 -3.39 -18.58
N ALA A 29 -5.62 -2.42 -17.88
CA ALA A 29 -6.99 -1.97 -18.14
C ALA A 29 -7.25 -1.76 -19.64
N GLY A 30 -8.30 -2.39 -20.17
CA GLY A 30 -8.60 -2.42 -21.60
C GLY A 30 -8.02 -3.59 -22.40
N LEU A 31 -7.28 -4.53 -21.79
CA LEU A 31 -6.78 -5.76 -22.44
C LEU A 31 -7.81 -6.89 -22.59
N GLY A 32 -9.08 -6.67 -22.23
CA GLY A 32 -10.19 -7.62 -22.42
C GLY A 32 -10.14 -8.86 -21.53
N GLY A 33 -11.04 -8.93 -20.54
CA GLY A 33 -11.34 -10.16 -19.78
C GLY A 33 -10.26 -10.68 -18.83
N LEU A 34 -9.21 -9.88 -18.55
CA LEU A 34 -8.12 -10.19 -17.61
C LEU A 34 -8.10 -9.24 -16.40
N GLU A 35 -9.22 -8.57 -16.16
CA GLU A 35 -9.42 -7.74 -14.98
C GLU A 35 -9.70 -8.68 -13.81
N ASP A 36 -8.73 -8.81 -12.92
CA ASP A 36 -8.88 -9.55 -11.67
C ASP A 36 -9.70 -8.68 -10.70
N GLU A 37 -10.82 -9.20 -10.19
CA GLU A 37 -11.73 -8.47 -9.30
C GLU A 37 -11.05 -8.03 -7.99
N ASP A 38 -9.99 -8.73 -7.59
CA ASP A 38 -9.20 -8.41 -6.39
C ASP A 38 -8.18 -7.28 -6.61
N MET A 39 -7.93 -6.89 -7.87
CA MET A 39 -7.02 -5.80 -8.21
C MET A 39 -7.75 -4.46 -8.22
N ILE A 40 -7.14 -3.44 -7.61
CA ILE A 40 -7.69 -2.09 -7.69
C ILE A 40 -7.42 -1.57 -9.10
N SER A 41 -8.43 -0.91 -9.68
CA SER A 41 -8.35 -0.36 -11.02
C SER A 41 -7.03 0.39 -11.22
N PRO A 42 -6.28 0.10 -12.30
CA PRO A 42 -4.92 0.58 -12.51
C PRO A 42 -4.83 2.10 -12.67
N THR A 43 -5.97 2.75 -12.89
CA THR A 43 -6.12 4.21 -12.90
C THR A 43 -6.05 4.84 -11.52
N THR A 44 -6.12 4.07 -10.44
CA THR A 44 -6.39 4.62 -9.09
C THR A 44 -5.15 5.19 -8.38
N VAL A 45 -3.94 4.72 -8.70
CA VAL A 45 -2.72 5.13 -7.98
C VAL A 45 -2.25 6.52 -8.42
N PHE A 46 -2.21 6.78 -9.73
CA PHE A 46 -1.75 8.06 -10.29
C PHE A 46 -2.91 8.93 -10.83
N GLN A 47 -4.13 8.64 -10.39
CA GLN A 47 -5.32 9.32 -10.87
C GLN A 47 -5.26 10.84 -10.63
N GLY A 48 -5.66 11.62 -11.63
CA GLY A 48 -5.72 13.08 -11.54
C GLY A 48 -4.43 13.77 -11.98
N MET A 49 -3.39 13.01 -12.37
CA MET A 49 -2.20 13.57 -12.99
C MET A 49 -2.48 13.93 -14.45
N THR A 50 -2.07 15.15 -14.84
CA THR A 50 -2.38 15.76 -16.14
C THR A 50 -1.93 14.90 -17.32
N THR A 51 -0.76 14.25 -17.22
CA THR A 51 -0.23 13.41 -18.30
C THR A 51 -0.70 11.95 -18.18
N TRP A 52 -0.87 11.44 -16.96
CA TRP A 52 -1.22 10.04 -16.72
C TRP A 52 -2.63 9.67 -17.21
N ASP A 53 -3.63 10.45 -16.79
CA ASP A 53 -5.04 10.17 -17.07
C ASP A 53 -5.34 10.02 -18.58
N PRO A 54 -4.91 10.96 -19.47
CA PRO A 54 -5.15 10.80 -20.90
C PRO A 54 -4.40 9.59 -21.49
N VAL A 55 -3.18 9.29 -21.04
CA VAL A 55 -2.41 8.12 -21.52
C VAL A 55 -3.11 6.81 -21.14
N MET A 56 -3.64 6.71 -19.91
CA MET A 56 -4.38 5.54 -19.48
C MET A 56 -5.73 5.39 -20.18
N ALA A 57 -6.32 6.47 -20.68
CA ALA A 57 -7.56 6.43 -21.47
C ALA A 57 -7.35 5.92 -22.91
N LEU A 58 -6.12 5.87 -23.41
CA LEU A 58 -5.82 5.37 -24.76
C LEU A 58 -6.05 3.86 -24.89
N PRO A 59 -6.34 3.36 -26.11
CA PRO A 59 -6.24 1.94 -26.42
C PRO A 59 -4.87 1.38 -26.06
N VAL A 60 -4.81 0.11 -25.65
CA VAL A 60 -3.59 -0.49 -25.09
C VAL A 60 -2.36 -0.32 -25.99
N THR A 61 -2.51 -0.52 -27.29
CA THR A 61 -1.41 -0.35 -28.26
C THR A 61 -0.88 1.09 -28.28
N GLU A 62 -1.78 2.07 -28.29
CA GLU A 62 -1.42 3.51 -28.27
C GLU A 62 -0.83 3.90 -26.92
N ARG A 63 -1.37 3.40 -25.81
CA ARG A 63 -0.80 3.58 -24.46
C ARG A 63 0.64 3.06 -24.39
N MET A 64 0.90 1.86 -24.90
CA MET A 64 2.25 1.30 -24.95
C MET A 64 3.18 2.11 -25.86
N GLN A 65 2.66 2.79 -26.89
CA GLN A 65 3.45 3.72 -27.70
C GLN A 65 3.75 5.00 -26.92
N SER A 66 2.77 5.58 -26.21
CA SER A 66 2.98 6.75 -25.35
C SER A 66 4.00 6.47 -24.23
N PHE A 67 3.97 5.29 -23.61
CA PHE A 67 4.98 4.89 -22.62
C PHE A 67 6.38 4.69 -23.21
N ARG A 68 6.54 4.62 -24.54
CA ARG A 68 7.85 4.61 -25.20
C ARG A 68 8.32 6.00 -25.61
N ASP A 69 7.46 7.00 -25.58
CA ASP A 69 7.78 8.38 -25.95
C ASP A 69 8.64 9.04 -24.84
N PRO A 70 9.87 9.48 -25.15
CA PRO A 70 10.74 10.15 -24.17
C PRO A 70 10.13 11.40 -23.54
N GLU A 71 9.33 12.18 -24.28
CA GLU A 71 8.72 13.40 -23.74
C GLU A 71 7.58 13.08 -22.76
N VAL A 72 6.82 12.03 -23.03
CA VAL A 72 5.80 11.52 -22.09
C VAL A 72 6.49 11.02 -20.82
N ARG A 73 7.55 10.24 -20.95
CA ARG A 73 8.34 9.74 -19.80
C ARG A 73 8.90 10.87 -18.95
N ARG A 74 9.48 11.89 -19.59
CA ARG A 74 10.02 13.07 -18.92
C ARG A 74 8.93 13.82 -18.16
N THR A 75 7.77 14.03 -18.77
CA THR A 75 6.66 14.74 -18.14
C THR A 75 6.08 13.96 -16.97
N LEU A 76 5.93 12.64 -17.12
CA LEU A 76 5.53 11.74 -16.02
C LEU A 76 6.57 11.71 -14.88
N SER A 77 7.86 11.75 -15.19
CA SER A 77 8.92 11.86 -14.17
C SER A 77 8.75 13.13 -13.34
N ILE A 78 8.53 14.27 -14.00
CA ILE A 78 8.31 15.55 -13.30
C ILE A 78 7.07 15.46 -12.42
N GLU A 79 5.94 15.00 -12.97
CA GLU A 79 4.66 14.94 -12.25
C GLU A 79 4.68 13.96 -11.07
N ALA A 80 5.26 12.77 -11.24
CA ALA A 80 5.13 11.64 -10.31
C ALA A 80 6.37 11.39 -9.45
N VAL A 81 7.53 11.98 -9.78
CA VAL A 81 8.79 11.78 -9.04
C VAL A 81 9.33 13.10 -8.50
N GLU A 82 9.49 14.12 -9.36
CA GLU A 82 10.27 15.32 -9.00
C GLU A 82 9.43 16.41 -8.30
N THR A 83 8.12 16.48 -8.57
CA THR A 83 7.24 17.47 -7.94
C THR A 83 7.08 17.19 -6.45
N GLU A 84 7.41 18.17 -5.61
CA GLU A 84 7.27 18.04 -4.15
C GLU A 84 5.80 17.91 -3.69
N GLY A 85 5.61 17.24 -2.56
CA GLY A 85 4.31 17.09 -1.91
C GLY A 85 3.52 15.86 -2.37
N THR A 86 2.31 15.72 -1.84
CA THR A 86 1.40 14.62 -2.18
C THR A 86 0.47 15.04 -3.31
N HIS A 87 0.42 14.26 -4.38
CA HIS A 87 -0.62 14.43 -5.40
C HIS A 87 -1.94 13.97 -4.79
N SER A 88 -2.97 14.80 -4.82
CA SER A 88 -4.29 14.46 -4.28
C SER A 88 -5.38 14.84 -5.27
N TYR A 89 -6.27 13.91 -5.56
CA TYR A 89 -7.39 14.11 -6.47
C TYR A 89 -8.72 13.82 -5.76
N GLN A 90 -9.71 14.69 -5.97
CA GLN A 90 -11.07 14.51 -5.48
C GLN A 90 -11.96 13.97 -6.61
N ALA A 91 -12.45 12.74 -6.46
CA ALA A 91 -13.50 12.26 -7.35
C ALA A 91 -14.79 13.08 -7.15
N ALA A 92 -15.44 13.49 -8.25
CA ALA A 92 -16.73 14.16 -8.20
C ALA A 92 -17.72 13.27 -7.43
N ARG A 93 -18.28 13.82 -6.33
CA ARG A 93 -19.08 13.20 -5.24
C ARG A 93 -18.39 13.03 -3.88
N GLY A 94 -17.31 13.78 -3.61
CA GLY A 94 -16.97 14.21 -2.24
C GLY A 94 -16.58 13.11 -1.24
N THR A 95 -16.28 11.90 -1.70
CA THR A 95 -16.06 10.74 -0.79
C THR A 95 -14.75 9.98 -1.01
N ARG A 96 -13.86 10.42 -1.90
CA ARG A 96 -12.52 9.83 -1.99
C ARG A 96 -11.47 10.82 -2.47
N VAL A 97 -10.53 11.15 -1.58
CA VAL A 97 -9.23 11.71 -1.92
C VAL A 97 -8.28 10.53 -2.05
N MET A 98 -7.94 10.15 -3.28
CA MET A 98 -6.79 9.28 -3.49
C MET A 98 -5.55 10.17 -3.54
N SER A 99 -4.50 9.71 -2.87
CA SER A 99 -3.28 10.48 -2.69
C SER A 99 -2.07 9.62 -3.03
N PHE A 100 -1.27 10.08 -3.99
CA PHE A 100 0.04 9.51 -4.27
C PHE A 100 1.12 10.40 -3.66
N ASN A 101 1.81 9.87 -2.65
CA ASN A 101 2.85 10.58 -1.90
C ASN A 101 4.21 10.57 -2.61
N ARG A 102 4.29 10.02 -3.84
CA ARG A 102 5.51 9.94 -4.67
C ARG A 102 6.64 9.11 -4.05
N ARG A 103 6.32 8.26 -3.07
CA ARG A 103 7.25 7.33 -2.42
C ARG A 103 7.39 6.05 -3.25
N TRP A 104 8.28 6.09 -4.24
CA TRP A 104 8.56 4.96 -5.13
C TRP A 104 9.33 3.81 -4.46
N ASP A 105 9.90 4.06 -3.28
CA ASP A 105 10.39 3.04 -2.36
C ASP A 105 9.27 2.15 -1.80
N LEU A 106 8.03 2.65 -1.78
CA LEU A 106 6.84 1.92 -1.32
C LEU A 106 6.10 1.22 -2.48
N VAL A 107 6.43 1.49 -3.74
CA VAL A 107 5.84 0.80 -4.89
C VAL A 107 6.70 -0.43 -5.19
N GLN A 108 6.21 -1.62 -4.82
CA GLN A 108 6.95 -2.87 -4.97
C GLN A 108 6.38 -3.75 -6.07
N VAL A 109 7.23 -4.51 -6.74
CA VAL A 109 6.78 -5.55 -7.67
C VAL A 109 6.20 -6.70 -6.84
N TYR A 110 4.89 -6.91 -6.95
CA TYR A 110 4.23 -8.07 -6.36
C TYR A 110 4.59 -9.32 -7.18
N MET A 111 4.36 -9.25 -8.50
CA MET A 111 4.62 -10.36 -9.40
C MET A 111 4.96 -9.86 -10.81
N GLY A 112 6.10 -10.32 -11.34
CA GLY A 112 6.39 -10.25 -12.78
C GLY A 112 5.64 -11.34 -13.54
N HIS A 113 5.08 -10.99 -14.70
CA HIS A 113 4.35 -11.88 -15.59
C HIS A 113 5.29 -12.89 -16.28
N TYR A 114 6.29 -12.40 -17.01
CA TYR A 114 7.28 -13.27 -17.64
C TYR A 114 8.33 -13.71 -16.62
N GLU A 115 8.83 -14.94 -16.81
CA GLU A 115 9.82 -15.56 -15.91
C GLU A 115 11.07 -14.69 -15.70
N ARG A 116 11.54 -14.03 -16.77
CA ARG A 116 12.70 -13.11 -16.72
C ARG A 116 12.54 -11.92 -15.76
N ASN A 117 11.30 -11.53 -15.47
CA ASN A 117 10.95 -10.41 -14.60
C ASN A 117 10.61 -10.81 -13.17
N ARG A 118 10.42 -12.12 -12.89
CA ARG A 118 10.16 -12.62 -11.53
C ARG A 118 11.28 -12.30 -10.54
N LYS A 119 12.51 -12.08 -11.02
CA LYS A 119 13.66 -11.64 -10.20
C LYS A 119 13.44 -10.28 -9.52
N TYR A 120 12.48 -9.49 -9.98
CA TYR A 120 12.15 -8.20 -9.38
C TYR A 120 11.07 -8.30 -8.30
N SER A 121 10.39 -9.44 -8.14
CA SER A 121 9.38 -9.63 -7.09
C SER A 121 9.95 -9.31 -5.69
N GLY A 122 9.23 -8.50 -4.94
CA GLY A 122 9.62 -7.99 -3.62
C GLY A 122 10.55 -6.77 -3.64
N LYS A 123 11.08 -6.36 -4.80
CA LYS A 123 11.88 -5.12 -4.91
C LYS A 123 10.99 -3.91 -5.16
N SER A 124 11.38 -2.77 -4.62
CA SER A 124 10.75 -1.49 -4.97
C SER A 124 11.19 -1.00 -6.35
N VAL A 125 10.34 -0.20 -7.00
CA VAL A 125 10.70 0.47 -8.27
C VAL A 125 11.95 1.33 -8.09
N GLU A 126 12.09 2.01 -6.96
CA GLU A 126 13.29 2.79 -6.66
C GLU A 126 14.55 1.92 -6.58
N GLN A 127 14.49 0.76 -5.91
CA GLN A 127 15.61 -0.19 -5.87
C GLN A 127 15.98 -0.69 -7.26
N ILE A 128 14.98 -1.03 -8.08
CA ILE A 128 15.21 -1.49 -9.46
C ILE A 128 15.86 -0.37 -10.29
N ALA A 129 15.43 0.87 -10.13
CA ALA A 129 16.01 2.03 -10.81
C ALA A 129 17.48 2.23 -10.44
N GLN A 130 17.81 2.14 -9.14
CA GLN A 130 19.18 2.20 -8.64
C GLN A 130 20.06 1.07 -9.18
N GLU A 131 19.57 -0.17 -9.16
CA GLU A 131 20.30 -1.34 -9.70
C GLU A 131 20.59 -1.22 -11.20
N GLN A 132 19.69 -0.59 -11.95
CA GLN A 132 19.84 -0.41 -13.40
C GLN A 132 20.55 0.90 -13.79
N GLY A 133 20.81 1.81 -12.84
CA GLY A 133 21.37 3.13 -13.13
C GLY A 133 20.44 4.00 -13.97
N LYS A 134 19.12 3.91 -13.76
CA LYS A 134 18.08 4.62 -14.53
C LYS A 134 17.26 5.56 -13.65
N GLY A 135 16.52 6.47 -14.29
CA GLY A 135 15.46 7.21 -13.62
C GLY A 135 14.34 6.27 -13.13
N VAL A 136 13.67 6.64 -12.05
CA VAL A 136 12.60 5.82 -11.43
C VAL A 136 11.46 5.55 -12.41
N MET A 137 11.00 6.59 -13.11
CA MET A 137 9.93 6.46 -14.11
C MET A 137 10.35 5.59 -15.30
N ASP A 138 11.62 5.68 -15.72
CA ASP A 138 12.15 4.82 -16.79
C ASP A 138 12.21 3.36 -16.37
N ALA A 139 12.71 3.06 -15.17
CA ALA A 139 12.76 1.70 -14.66
C ALA A 139 11.36 1.09 -14.52
N PHE A 140 10.40 1.89 -14.03
CA PHE A 140 9.00 1.49 -13.94
C PHE A 140 8.41 1.15 -15.32
N LEU A 141 8.49 2.09 -16.27
CA LEU A 141 7.87 1.95 -17.59
C LEU A 141 8.58 0.90 -18.45
N ASP A 142 9.90 0.73 -18.31
CA ASP A 142 10.65 -0.33 -18.97
C ASP A 142 10.17 -1.71 -18.51
N LEU A 143 10.02 -1.91 -17.19
CA LEU A 143 9.51 -3.17 -16.66
C LEU A 143 8.07 -3.42 -17.10
N VAL A 144 7.21 -2.41 -17.00
CA VAL A 144 5.82 -2.47 -17.45
C VAL A 144 5.73 -2.85 -18.93
N LEU A 145 6.54 -2.24 -19.80
CA LEU A 145 6.52 -2.51 -21.23
C LEU A 145 7.12 -3.87 -21.58
N ASP A 146 8.18 -4.30 -20.88
CA ASP A 146 8.79 -5.62 -21.08
C ASP A 146 7.83 -6.76 -20.69
N ASP A 147 6.89 -6.49 -19.77
CA ASP A 147 5.90 -7.45 -19.29
C ASP A 147 4.50 -7.27 -19.90
N ASP A 148 4.39 -6.56 -21.04
CA ASP A 148 3.12 -6.31 -21.74
C ASP A 148 2.03 -5.69 -20.84
N LEU A 149 2.44 -4.79 -19.96
CA LEU A 149 1.64 -4.11 -18.93
C LEU A 149 1.15 -5.02 -17.79
N ARG A 150 1.61 -6.28 -17.74
CA ARG A 150 1.08 -7.32 -16.84
C ARG A 150 1.85 -7.47 -15.54
N THR A 151 2.91 -6.71 -15.31
CA THR A 151 3.56 -6.62 -14.01
C THR A 151 2.56 -6.13 -12.97
N SER A 152 2.38 -6.89 -11.90
CA SER A 152 1.58 -6.48 -10.76
C SER A 152 2.46 -5.78 -9.73
N PHE A 153 2.06 -4.60 -9.31
CA PHE A 153 2.70 -3.78 -8.29
C PHE A 153 1.81 -3.70 -7.07
N GLN A 154 2.42 -3.61 -5.89
CA GLN A 154 1.76 -3.39 -4.62
C GLN A 154 2.28 -2.09 -4.01
N VAL A 155 1.38 -1.20 -3.59
CA VAL A 155 1.77 0.01 -2.85
C VAL A 155 1.79 -0.29 -1.36
N ILE A 156 2.97 -0.28 -0.75
CA ILE A 156 3.22 -0.57 0.66
C ILE A 156 3.09 0.72 1.50
N ASP A 157 1.88 1.27 1.61
CA ASP A 157 1.61 2.53 2.32
C ASP A 157 1.30 2.35 3.83
N ARG A 158 1.30 1.10 4.30
CA ARG A 158 1.03 0.70 5.68
C ARG A 158 2.04 -0.34 6.15
N ASN A 159 2.23 -0.41 7.46
CA ASN A 159 3.11 -1.38 8.12
C ASN A 159 4.57 -1.37 7.61
N SER A 160 5.02 -0.27 7.00
CA SER A 160 6.35 -0.15 6.41
C SER A 160 7.45 0.22 7.40
N ASP A 161 7.09 0.68 8.61
CA ASP A 161 8.02 1.03 9.67
C ASP A 161 7.78 0.17 10.92
N PRO A 162 8.57 -0.91 11.13
CA PRO A 162 8.43 -1.78 12.29
C PRO A 162 8.67 -1.09 13.64
N GLU A 163 9.52 -0.06 13.68
CA GLU A 163 9.83 0.65 14.92
C GLU A 163 8.70 1.61 15.31
N ALA A 164 8.15 2.34 14.35
CA ALA A 164 6.93 3.13 14.59
C ALA A 164 5.77 2.22 15.02
N GLN A 165 5.60 1.06 14.38
CA GLN A 165 4.59 0.08 14.78
C GLN A 165 4.81 -0.41 16.22
N ARG A 166 6.04 -0.74 16.59
CA ARG A 166 6.41 -1.13 17.96
C ARG A 166 6.04 -0.05 18.97
N GLN A 167 6.34 1.21 18.68
CA GLN A 167 6.01 2.33 19.57
C GLN A 167 4.50 2.53 19.73
N ILE A 168 3.75 2.47 18.62
CA ILE A 168 2.30 2.62 18.66
C ILE A 168 1.66 1.44 19.38
N LEU A 169 1.98 0.20 19.01
CA LEU A 169 1.41 -0.99 19.65
C LEU A 169 1.78 -1.09 21.13
N GLY A 170 3.02 -0.73 21.50
CA GLY A 170 3.48 -0.75 22.89
C GLY A 170 2.81 0.32 23.78
N SER A 171 2.35 1.44 23.21
CA SER A 171 1.76 2.54 23.97
C SER A 171 0.58 2.09 24.83
N PRO A 172 0.51 2.47 26.12
CA PRO A 172 -0.60 2.12 27.00
C PRO A 172 -1.93 2.77 26.58
N TYR A 173 -1.89 3.78 25.71
CA TYR A 173 -3.09 4.45 25.19
C TYR A 173 -3.68 3.78 23.95
N THR A 174 -2.98 2.81 23.36
CA THR A 174 -3.44 2.13 22.15
C THR A 174 -4.52 1.10 22.46
N VAL A 175 -5.60 1.15 21.68
CA VAL A 175 -6.67 0.15 21.68
C VAL A 175 -6.44 -0.76 20.50
N ILE A 176 -6.42 -2.07 20.75
CA ILE A 176 -6.25 -3.05 19.68
C ILE A 176 -7.63 -3.47 19.18
N GLY A 177 -7.86 -3.33 17.88
CA GLY A 177 -9.09 -3.75 17.24
C GLY A 177 -9.00 -3.63 15.72
N THR A 178 -10.02 -4.14 15.04
CA THR A 178 -10.20 -3.97 13.60
C THR A 178 -10.86 -2.63 13.30
N THR A 179 -10.39 -1.95 12.26
CA THR A 179 -11.11 -0.80 11.69
C THR A 179 -12.44 -1.25 11.05
N ASP A 180 -13.40 -0.32 10.92
CA ASP A 180 -14.66 -0.47 10.16
C ASP A 180 -14.49 -1.10 8.75
N GLY A 181 -13.27 -1.04 8.19
CA GLY A 181 -12.92 -1.78 6.98
C GLY A 181 -13.03 -3.31 7.05
N GLY A 182 -13.24 -3.92 8.22
CA GLY A 182 -13.48 -5.36 8.39
C GLY A 182 -14.94 -5.79 8.19
N ALA A 183 -15.89 -4.86 8.06
CA ALA A 183 -17.31 -5.16 7.80
C ALA A 183 -17.65 -5.27 6.30
N ARG A 184 -16.61 -5.27 5.44
CA ARG A 184 -16.71 -5.40 3.98
C ARG A 184 -16.07 -6.72 3.55
N PRO A 185 -16.84 -7.81 3.43
CA PRO A 185 -16.32 -9.14 3.07
C PRO A 185 -15.51 -9.13 1.78
N GLU A 186 -15.84 -8.22 0.85
CA GLU A 186 -15.16 -8.04 -0.43
C GLU A 186 -13.79 -7.32 -0.34
N LYS A 187 -13.37 -6.88 0.85
CA LYS A 187 -12.13 -6.09 1.06
C LYS A 187 -11.03 -6.85 1.81
N GLY A 188 -11.18 -8.15 2.00
CA GLY A 188 -10.25 -8.99 2.74
C GLY A 188 -10.51 -8.95 4.24
N ASP A 189 -10.78 -10.13 4.80
CA ASP A 189 -11.10 -10.31 6.20
C ASP A 189 -9.84 -10.12 7.06
N ARG A 190 -9.87 -9.07 7.88
CA ARG A 190 -8.82 -8.66 8.82
C ARG A 190 -8.76 -9.55 10.07
N THR A 191 -9.06 -10.82 9.90
CA THR A 191 -9.39 -11.78 10.97
C THR A 191 -8.18 -12.28 11.74
N ASP A 192 -6.99 -12.18 11.15
CA ASP A 192 -5.73 -12.64 11.74
C ASP A 192 -5.13 -11.66 12.76
N TYR A 193 -5.72 -10.48 12.97
CA TYR A 193 -5.12 -9.40 13.74
C TYR A 193 -4.75 -9.80 15.19
N SER A 194 -5.63 -10.56 15.84
CA SER A 194 -5.43 -11.01 17.22
C SER A 194 -4.34 -12.08 17.29
N THR A 195 -4.35 -13.03 16.36
CA THR A 195 -3.34 -14.09 16.29
C THR A 195 -1.96 -13.54 15.93
N HIS A 196 -1.87 -12.57 15.03
CA HIS A 196 -0.60 -11.97 14.64
C HIS A 196 -0.05 -11.01 15.71
N LEU A 197 -0.90 -10.29 16.44
CA LEU A 197 -0.48 -9.59 17.67
C LEU A 197 0.19 -10.57 18.64
N LEU A 198 -0.46 -11.69 18.96
CA LEU A 198 0.05 -12.65 19.93
C LEU A 198 1.29 -13.40 19.41
N SER A 199 1.30 -13.80 18.14
CA SER A 199 2.38 -14.63 17.59
C SER A 199 3.64 -13.83 17.24
N TYR A 200 3.49 -12.68 16.59
CA TYR A 200 4.62 -11.90 16.10
C TYR A 200 4.99 -10.79 17.08
N TRP A 201 4.04 -9.93 17.43
CA TRP A 201 4.35 -8.75 18.25
C TRP A 201 4.67 -9.09 19.71
N VAL A 202 3.92 -10.01 20.32
CA VAL A 202 4.13 -10.44 21.71
C VAL A 202 5.22 -11.52 21.78
N ARG A 203 5.02 -12.67 21.12
CA ARG A 203 5.96 -13.80 21.26
C ARG A 203 7.32 -13.54 20.60
N GLU A 204 7.36 -13.03 19.37
CA GLU A 204 8.64 -12.85 18.63
C GLU A 204 9.31 -11.50 18.88
N LYS A 205 8.54 -10.40 18.91
CA LYS A 205 9.06 -9.04 19.09
C LYS A 205 9.03 -8.53 20.53
N GLN A 206 8.36 -9.25 21.43
CA GLN A 206 8.31 -8.96 22.87
C GLN A 206 7.99 -7.49 23.18
N ILE A 207 7.05 -6.89 22.44
CA ILE A 207 6.71 -5.47 22.62
C ILE A 207 5.88 -5.22 23.89
N MET A 208 5.23 -6.25 24.42
CA MET A 208 4.45 -6.26 25.67
C MET A 208 4.36 -7.69 26.20
N SER A 209 3.89 -7.87 27.43
CA SER A 209 3.63 -9.20 27.99
C SER A 209 2.36 -9.82 27.39
N VAL A 210 2.21 -11.15 27.51
CA VAL A 210 1.00 -11.83 27.02
C VAL A 210 -0.23 -11.41 27.82
N GLU A 211 -0.08 -11.15 29.11
CA GLU A 211 -1.14 -10.68 29.99
C GLU A 211 -1.63 -9.29 29.58
N ASP A 212 -0.71 -8.36 29.28
CA ASP A 212 -1.08 -7.02 28.78
C ASP A 212 -1.76 -7.11 27.41
N ALA A 213 -1.27 -7.97 26.51
CA ALA A 213 -1.90 -8.20 25.22
C ALA A 213 -3.33 -8.77 25.35
N VAL A 214 -3.53 -9.77 26.22
CA VAL A 214 -4.86 -10.34 26.49
C VAL A 214 -5.77 -9.30 27.11
N TYR A 215 -5.31 -8.53 28.10
CA TYR A 215 -6.09 -7.45 28.70
C TYR A 215 -6.51 -6.40 27.67
N ARG A 216 -5.59 -5.99 26.78
CA ARG A 216 -5.87 -5.03 25.70
C ARG A 216 -6.88 -5.54 24.67
N LEU A 217 -6.91 -6.84 24.40
CA LEU A 217 -7.90 -7.48 23.51
C LEU A 217 -9.26 -7.74 24.19
N THR A 218 -9.31 -7.74 25.53
CA THR A 218 -10.49 -8.15 26.31
C THR A 218 -10.93 -7.06 27.29
N GLY A 219 -10.42 -7.06 28.52
CA GLY A 219 -10.85 -6.19 29.62
C GLY A 219 -10.76 -4.71 29.29
N LYS A 220 -9.71 -4.25 28.62
CA LYS A 220 -9.57 -2.84 28.21
C LYS A 220 -10.67 -2.43 27.23
N THR A 221 -10.93 -3.24 26.21
CA THR A 221 -11.99 -3.00 25.22
C THR A 221 -13.36 -3.02 25.90
N ALA A 222 -13.61 -3.98 26.79
CA ALA A 222 -14.85 -4.06 27.57
C ALA A 222 -15.08 -2.79 28.41
N LEU A 223 -14.06 -2.31 29.12
CA LEU A 223 -14.14 -1.07 29.92
C LEU A 223 -14.40 0.17 29.07
N MET A 224 -13.81 0.27 27.87
CA MET A 224 -14.05 1.41 26.97
C MET A 224 -15.46 1.43 26.37
N HIS A 225 -16.10 0.27 26.28
CA HIS A 225 -17.45 0.12 25.74
C HIS A 225 -18.52 -0.11 26.82
N ASP A 226 -18.19 0.17 28.09
CA ASP A 226 -19.11 0.07 29.22
C ASP A 226 -19.72 -1.33 29.42
N LEU A 227 -18.96 -2.38 29.07
CA LEU A 227 -19.36 -3.77 29.22
C LEU A 227 -18.86 -4.32 30.57
N HIS A 228 -19.69 -4.17 31.61
CA HIS A 228 -19.30 -4.52 32.98
C HIS A 228 -19.23 -6.03 33.27
N ASP A 229 -19.87 -6.87 32.46
CA ASP A 229 -19.99 -8.32 32.65
C ASP A 229 -19.21 -9.13 31.59
N ARG A 230 -18.24 -8.50 30.92
CA ARG A 230 -17.41 -9.11 29.85
C ARG A 230 -15.94 -8.72 30.01
N GLY A 231 -15.06 -9.49 29.35
CA GLY A 231 -13.64 -9.15 29.21
C GLY A 231 -12.73 -9.57 30.38
N PHE A 232 -13.27 -10.20 31.42
CA PHE A 232 -12.51 -10.73 32.56
C PHE A 232 -12.92 -12.17 32.87
N LEU A 233 -11.96 -12.98 33.31
CA LEU A 233 -12.22 -14.31 33.86
C LEU A 233 -12.48 -14.15 35.36
N GLY A 234 -13.66 -14.56 35.82
CA GLY A 234 -14.07 -14.55 37.23
C GLY A 234 -13.91 -15.88 37.92
#